data_AF-A0A2V5WXH6-F1
#
_entry.id   AF-A0A2V5WXH6-F1
#
_cell.length_a   1.000
_cell.length_b   1.000
_cell.length_c   1.000
_cell.angle_alpha   90.00
_cell.angle_beta   90.00
_cell.angle_gamma   90.00
#
_symmetry.space_group_name_H-M   'P 1'
#
loop_
_entity.id
_entity.type
_entity.pdbx_description
1 polymer ?
#
loop_
_entity_poly.entity_id
_entity_poly.type
_entity_poly.pdbx_seq_one_letter_code
_entity_poly.pdbx_strand_id
1 'polypeptide(L)'
;MRARVALAQGRAPDACEDLLAAFILGRNIGVHGSLVSVMVQADYERRIVEFVGENFFRFTPEALATLVNGIESAPKRTNVSQAMDMEKTAFAGWIIGREQDLRVAAGGDEQKALAAISELLRYVQGEDAEKIIQAAGGTSAGVIAYTSDVMPFYDVMQSLATASPQNLAGVTERAAKLIEGNTNLLVSLILPNVGSARGREVETLTRLAMLRAAVAYRQRGIAGLNSVRDPFGEGPFELRRMESDAAGHGFELQSKLGRLGLNGVQMFKEQPIAH
;
A
#
# COMPACT_ATOMS: atom_id res chain seq x y z
N MET A 1 21.50 4.44 -1.10
CA MET A 1 20.73 5.70 -0.95
C MET A 1 21.69 6.81 -0.53
N ARG A 2 21.67 7.97 -1.19
CA ARG A 2 22.54 9.12 -0.89
C ARG A 2 22.42 9.60 0.57
N ALA A 3 21.22 9.52 1.14
CA ALA A 3 20.98 9.73 2.57
C ALA A 3 21.92 8.93 3.50
N ARG A 4 22.26 7.68 3.17
CA ARG A 4 23.21 6.86 3.96
C ARG A 4 24.61 7.45 3.98
N VAL A 5 25.06 7.97 2.83
CA VAL A 5 26.38 8.62 2.70
C VAL A 5 26.38 9.95 3.45
N ALA A 6 25.33 10.75 3.32
CA ALA A 6 25.18 12.00 4.06
C ALA A 6 25.22 11.78 5.59
N LEU A 7 24.49 10.79 6.11
CA LEU A 7 24.52 10.42 7.53
C LEU A 7 25.90 9.94 7.99
N ALA A 8 26.60 9.14 7.17
CA ALA A 8 27.97 8.70 7.50
C ALA A 8 28.96 9.86 7.59
N GLN A 9 28.67 10.99 6.92
CA GLN A 9 29.48 12.21 6.94
C GLN A 9 28.97 13.25 7.95
N GLY A 10 28.01 12.91 8.81
CA GLY A 10 27.42 13.84 9.78
C GLY A 10 26.50 14.90 9.17
N ARG A 11 26.13 14.77 7.88
CA ARG A 11 25.25 15.69 7.15
C ARG A 11 23.79 15.25 7.28
N ALA A 12 23.26 15.28 8.51
CA ALA A 12 21.87 14.88 8.77
C ALA A 12 20.81 15.72 8.03
N PRO A 13 20.96 17.06 7.85
CA PRO A 13 20.01 17.85 7.07
C PRO A 13 19.89 17.38 5.61
N ASP A 14 21.01 17.14 4.92
CA ASP A 14 21.04 16.66 3.54
C ASP A 14 20.39 15.27 3.41
N ALA A 15 20.57 14.41 4.42
CA ALA A 15 19.90 13.12 4.46
C ALA A 15 18.37 13.27 4.59
N CYS A 16 17.89 14.23 5.39
CA CYS A 16 16.47 14.52 5.51
C CYS A 16 15.88 15.04 4.19
N GLU A 17 16.59 15.89 3.46
CA GLU A 17 16.16 16.37 2.15
C GLU A 17 15.97 15.21 1.16
N ASP A 18 16.97 14.33 1.03
CA ASP A 18 16.90 13.14 0.16
C ASP A 18 15.73 12.21 0.55
N LEU A 19 15.50 12.00 1.85
CA LEU A 19 14.41 11.16 2.35
C LEU A 19 13.04 11.79 2.08
N LEU A 20 12.89 13.10 2.28
CA LEU A 20 11.67 13.84 1.97
C LEU A 20 11.36 13.84 0.47
N ALA A 21 12.38 14.04 -0.37
CA ALA A 21 12.20 13.95 -1.82
C ALA A 21 11.70 12.56 -2.25
N ALA A 22 12.28 11.49 -1.68
CA ALA A 22 11.81 10.12 -1.93
C ALA A 22 10.38 9.89 -1.40
N PHE A 23 10.03 10.46 -0.24
CA PHE A 23 8.69 10.38 0.32
C PHE A 23 7.65 11.04 -0.59
N ILE A 24 7.95 12.27 -1.04
CA ILE A 24 7.09 13.05 -1.93
C ILE A 24 6.96 12.36 -3.30
N LEU A 25 8.04 11.77 -3.82
CA LEU A 25 7.97 10.95 -5.02
C LEU A 25 7.00 9.78 -4.83
N GLY A 26 7.11 9.05 -3.72
CA GLY A 26 6.18 7.98 -3.37
C GLY A 26 4.73 8.45 -3.35
N ARG A 27 4.46 9.59 -2.71
CA ARG A 27 3.12 10.24 -2.71
C ARG A 27 2.62 10.55 -4.12
N ASN A 28 3.46 11.14 -4.97
CA ASN A 28 3.10 11.50 -6.33
C ASN A 28 2.84 10.27 -7.22
N ILE A 29 3.55 9.17 -7.03
CA ILE A 29 3.26 7.90 -7.71
C ILE A 29 1.84 7.43 -7.39
N GLY A 30 1.42 7.56 -6.12
CA GLY A 30 0.09 7.16 -5.64
C GLY A 30 -1.06 8.03 -6.17
N VAL A 31 -0.81 9.23 -6.70
CA VAL A 31 -1.86 10.20 -7.10
C VAL A 31 -2.79 9.64 -8.19
N HIS A 32 -2.25 8.84 -9.12
CA HIS A 32 -3.04 8.24 -10.20
C HIS A 32 -3.95 7.10 -9.72
N GLY A 33 -3.79 6.64 -8.48
CA GLY A 33 -4.80 5.83 -7.81
C GLY A 33 -4.95 4.39 -8.29
N SER A 34 -4.06 3.83 -9.12
CA SER A 34 -4.08 2.37 -9.32
C SER A 34 -3.68 1.66 -8.01
N LEU A 35 -4.18 0.45 -7.79
CA LEU A 35 -3.83 -0.35 -6.60
C LEU A 35 -2.31 -0.54 -6.49
N VAL A 36 -1.66 -0.84 -7.61
CA VAL A 36 -0.19 -0.99 -7.68
C VAL A 36 0.51 0.30 -7.27
N SER A 37 0.08 1.46 -7.78
CA SER A 37 0.66 2.74 -7.41
C SER A 37 0.51 3.06 -5.92
N VAL A 38 -0.64 2.75 -5.32
CA VAL A 38 -0.87 2.92 -3.88
C VAL A 38 -0.01 1.95 -3.05
N MET A 39 0.22 0.73 -3.53
CA MET A 39 1.14 -0.22 -2.89
C MET A 39 2.60 0.24 -2.97
N VAL A 40 3.03 0.80 -4.11
CA VAL A 40 4.37 1.38 -4.26
C VAL A 40 4.54 2.58 -3.33
N GLN A 41 3.55 3.48 -3.27
CA GLN A 41 3.54 4.59 -2.31
C GLN A 41 3.75 4.09 -0.86
N ALA A 42 3.00 3.07 -0.43
CA ALA A 42 3.16 2.49 0.90
C ALA A 42 4.56 1.90 1.14
N ASP A 43 5.16 1.28 0.12
CA ASP A 43 6.52 0.74 0.21
C ASP A 43 7.59 1.84 0.41
N TYR A 44 7.48 2.96 -0.29
CA TYR A 44 8.35 4.12 -0.10
C TYR A 44 8.23 4.67 1.33
N GLU A 45 7.00 4.91 1.79
CA GLU A 45 6.73 5.40 3.15
C GLU A 45 7.34 4.47 4.21
N ARG A 46 7.09 3.16 4.09
CA ARG A 46 7.60 2.13 5.00
C ARG A 46 9.12 2.09 5.03
N ARG A 47 9.77 2.03 3.87
CA ARG A 47 11.24 1.96 3.77
C ARG A 47 11.93 3.19 4.34
N ILE A 48 11.32 4.36 4.21
CA ILE A 48 11.84 5.60 4.80
C ILE A 48 11.78 5.51 6.33
N VAL A 49 10.67 5.07 6.91
CA VAL A 49 10.57 4.88 8.37
C VAL A 49 11.58 3.84 8.86
N GLU A 50 11.72 2.72 8.17
CA GLU A 50 12.70 1.67 8.51
C GLU A 50 14.12 2.21 8.46
N PHE A 51 14.48 2.92 7.40
CA PHE A 51 15.79 3.54 7.25
C PHE A 51 16.09 4.53 8.38
N VAL A 52 15.12 5.37 8.74
CA VAL A 52 15.25 6.32 9.85
C VAL A 52 15.40 5.58 11.18
N GLY A 53 14.61 4.53 11.41
CA GLY A 53 14.71 3.70 12.61
C GLY A 53 16.10 3.05 12.76
N GLU A 54 16.63 2.48 11.69
CA GLU A 54 17.96 1.87 11.66
C GLU A 54 19.10 2.86 11.90
N ASN A 55 18.91 4.13 11.53
CA ASN A 55 19.93 5.16 11.59
C ASN A 55 19.59 6.27 12.59
N PHE A 56 18.64 6.02 13.50
CA PHE A 56 18.02 7.06 14.33
C PHE A 56 19.06 7.83 15.17
N PHE A 57 20.06 7.14 15.70
CA PHE A 57 21.21 7.71 16.41
C PHE A 57 22.09 8.69 15.60
N ARG A 58 22.03 8.65 14.27
CA ARG A 58 22.83 9.50 13.38
C ARG A 58 22.14 10.83 13.06
N PHE A 59 20.86 10.98 13.40
CA PHE A 59 20.14 12.22 13.17
C PHE A 59 20.21 13.13 14.40
N THR A 60 20.28 14.44 14.17
CA THR A 60 20.07 15.42 15.23
C THR A 60 18.57 15.56 15.53
N PRO A 61 18.18 16.01 16.74
CA PRO A 61 16.78 16.25 17.08
C PRO A 61 16.08 17.22 16.11
N GLU A 62 16.80 18.23 15.61
CA GLU A 62 16.29 19.23 14.66
C GLU A 62 16.07 18.62 13.28
N ALA A 63 17.01 17.79 12.80
CA ALA A 63 16.86 17.10 11.53
C ALA A 63 15.65 16.14 11.54
N LEU A 64 15.44 15.43 12.65
CA LEU A 64 14.27 14.57 12.86
C LEU A 64 12.96 15.36 12.88
N ALA A 65 12.92 16.53 13.53
CA ALA A 65 11.77 17.42 13.50
C ALA A 65 11.45 17.90 12.09
N THR A 66 12.46 18.36 11.34
CA THR A 66 12.29 18.79 9.95
C THR A 66 11.74 17.65 9.08
N LEU A 67 12.25 16.43 9.26
CA LEU A 67 11.76 15.26 8.53
C LEU A 67 10.28 14.96 8.84
N VAL A 68 9.89 14.94 10.12
CA VAL A 68 8.49 14.69 10.51
C VAL A 68 7.57 15.79 9.99
N ASN A 69 7.96 17.06 10.15
CA ASN A 69 7.17 18.19 9.63
C ASN A 69 7.03 18.15 8.10
N GLY A 70 8.08 17.75 7.39
CA GLY A 70 8.06 17.60 5.94
C GLY A 70 7.15 16.45 5.50
N ILE A 71 7.14 15.33 6.23
CA ILE A 71 6.21 14.21 6.00
C ILE A 71 4.76 14.66 6.22
N GLU A 72 4.48 15.41 7.30
CA GLU A 72 3.14 15.93 7.60
C GLU A 72 2.65 16.95 6.55
N SER A 73 3.58 17.71 5.95
CA SER A 73 3.29 18.71 4.91
C SER A 73 3.33 18.14 3.49
N ALA A 74 3.68 16.87 3.32
CA ALA A 74 3.77 16.22 2.01
C ALA A 74 2.38 16.13 1.33
N PRO A 75 2.33 15.87 0.00
CA PRO A 75 1.06 15.64 -0.68
C PRO A 75 0.22 14.57 0.02
N LYS A 76 -1.10 14.73 -0.02
CA LYS A 76 -2.03 13.80 0.64
C LYS A 76 -1.83 12.39 0.11
N ARG A 77 -1.94 11.43 1.02
CA ARG A 77 -1.94 10.00 0.72
C ARG A 77 -3.15 9.61 -0.12
N THR A 78 -2.93 8.91 -1.22
CA THR A 78 -4.01 8.12 -1.86
C THR A 78 -4.16 6.82 -1.09
N ASN A 79 -5.39 6.45 -0.73
CA ASN A 79 -5.70 5.24 0.03
C ASN A 79 -6.22 4.10 -0.86
N VAL A 80 -6.27 2.88 -0.32
CA VAL A 80 -6.68 1.68 -1.07
C VAL A 80 -8.14 1.78 -1.52
N SER A 81 -9.02 2.41 -0.73
CA SER A 81 -10.42 2.65 -1.14
C SER A 81 -10.51 3.54 -2.38
N GLN A 82 -9.76 4.65 -2.41
CA GLN A 82 -9.70 5.52 -3.58
C GLN A 82 -9.17 4.78 -4.80
N ALA A 83 -8.28 3.80 -4.59
CA ALA A 83 -7.82 2.96 -5.69
C ALA A 83 -8.91 2.04 -6.24
N MET A 84 -9.81 1.54 -5.39
CA MET A 84 -10.95 0.73 -5.85
C MET A 84 -11.98 1.57 -6.61
N ASP A 85 -12.19 2.82 -6.20
CA ASP A 85 -13.05 3.76 -6.94
C ASP A 85 -12.49 4.03 -8.35
N MET A 86 -11.17 4.24 -8.46
CA MET A 86 -10.47 4.40 -9.74
C MET A 86 -10.55 3.11 -10.57
N GLU A 87 -10.27 1.96 -9.97
CA GLU A 87 -10.27 0.67 -10.67
C GLU A 87 -11.66 0.34 -11.25
N LYS A 88 -12.74 0.61 -10.49
CA LYS A 88 -14.12 0.39 -10.94
C LYS A 88 -14.47 1.24 -12.16
N THR A 89 -14.07 2.50 -12.15
CA THR A 89 -14.52 3.49 -13.14
C THR A 89 -13.58 3.60 -14.35
N ALA A 90 -12.27 3.68 -14.11
CA ALA A 90 -11.27 3.93 -15.14
C ALA A 90 -10.71 2.66 -15.77
N PHE A 91 -10.84 1.50 -15.11
CA PHE A 91 -10.33 0.23 -15.65
C PHE A 91 -11.46 -0.68 -16.10
N ALA A 92 -12.29 -1.21 -15.20
CA ALA A 92 -13.38 -2.11 -15.59
C ALA A 92 -14.39 -1.44 -16.51
N GLY A 93 -14.90 -0.26 -16.14
CA GLY A 93 -15.84 0.49 -16.97
C GLY A 93 -15.27 0.85 -18.35
N TRP A 94 -13.99 1.22 -18.41
CA TRP A 94 -13.33 1.53 -19.67
C TRP A 94 -13.12 0.29 -20.56
N ILE A 95 -12.67 -0.83 -20.00
CA ILE A 95 -12.48 -2.08 -20.77
C ILE A 95 -13.81 -2.54 -21.34
N ILE A 96 -14.86 -2.61 -20.52
CA ILE A 96 -16.21 -3.04 -20.96
C ILE A 96 -16.72 -2.13 -22.09
N GLY A 97 -16.61 -0.81 -21.93
CA GLY A 97 -17.00 0.15 -22.97
C GLY A 97 -16.18 -0.04 -24.24
N ARG A 98 -14.87 -0.31 -24.11
CA ARG A 98 -13.99 -0.50 -25.26
C ARG A 98 -14.29 -1.79 -26.02
N GLU A 99 -14.57 -2.89 -25.32
CA GLU A 99 -15.00 -4.14 -25.94
C GLU A 99 -16.32 -3.96 -26.70
N GLN A 100 -17.27 -3.22 -26.12
CA GLN A 100 -18.53 -2.87 -26.78
C GLN A 100 -18.32 -2.05 -28.05
N ASP A 101 -17.48 -1.01 -28.00
CA ASP A 101 -17.12 -0.18 -29.16
C ASP A 101 -16.50 -1.02 -30.29
N LEU A 102 -15.57 -1.92 -29.93
CA LEU A 102 -14.90 -2.79 -30.89
C LEU A 102 -15.88 -3.75 -31.57
N ARG A 103 -16.85 -4.29 -30.81
CA ARG A 103 -17.90 -5.14 -31.35
C ARG A 103 -18.83 -4.38 -32.30
N VAL A 104 -19.20 -3.15 -31.97
CA VAL A 104 -20.01 -2.29 -32.87
C VAL A 104 -19.24 -1.97 -34.14
N ALA A 105 -17.96 -1.61 -34.03
CA ALA A 105 -17.09 -1.29 -35.18
C ALA A 105 -16.84 -2.49 -36.12
N ALA A 106 -17.04 -3.72 -35.64
CA ALA A 106 -16.97 -4.91 -36.45
C ALA A 106 -18.19 -5.09 -37.37
N GLY A 107 -19.29 -4.37 -37.15
CA GLY A 107 -20.45 -4.36 -38.05
C GLY A 107 -21.17 -5.71 -38.15
N GLY A 108 -21.12 -6.52 -37.09
CA GLY A 108 -21.71 -7.86 -37.05
C GLY A 108 -20.77 -9.00 -37.48
N ASP A 109 -19.55 -8.69 -37.91
CA ASP A 109 -18.50 -9.69 -38.15
C ASP A 109 -17.89 -10.18 -36.82
N GLU A 110 -18.28 -11.39 -36.41
CA GLU A 110 -17.84 -11.98 -35.15
C GLU A 110 -16.33 -12.25 -35.10
N GLN A 111 -15.73 -12.70 -36.20
CA GLN A 111 -14.28 -12.98 -36.25
C GLN A 111 -13.48 -11.70 -36.11
N LYS A 112 -13.92 -10.64 -36.80
CA LYS A 112 -13.31 -9.32 -36.69
C LYS A 112 -13.48 -8.73 -35.28
N ALA A 113 -14.67 -8.87 -34.68
CA ALA A 113 -14.94 -8.39 -33.33
C ALA A 113 -14.05 -9.09 -32.30
N LEU A 114 -14.02 -10.43 -32.34
CA LEU A 114 -13.26 -11.24 -31.40
C LEU A 114 -11.76 -11.01 -31.54
N ALA A 115 -11.23 -10.89 -32.76
CA ALA A 115 -9.81 -10.60 -32.98
C ALA A 115 -9.41 -9.24 -32.37
N ALA A 116 -10.23 -8.21 -32.53
CA ALA A 116 -9.96 -6.89 -31.96
C ALA A 116 -10.05 -6.88 -30.42
N ILE A 117 -11.03 -7.58 -29.85
CA ILE A 117 -11.16 -7.74 -28.40
C ILE A 117 -9.99 -8.57 -27.84
N SER A 118 -9.56 -9.61 -28.55
CA SER A 118 -8.41 -10.41 -28.16
C SER A 118 -7.12 -9.59 -28.07
N GLU A 119 -6.91 -8.66 -29.00
CA GLU A 119 -5.78 -7.73 -28.98
C GLU A 119 -5.84 -6.78 -27.78
N LEU A 120 -7.04 -6.26 -27.45
CA LEU A 120 -7.24 -5.47 -26.25
C LEU A 120 -6.94 -6.29 -24.99
N LEU A 121 -7.48 -7.49 -24.86
CA LEU A 121 -7.23 -8.35 -23.70
C LEU A 121 -5.75 -8.72 -23.57
N ARG A 122 -5.05 -8.98 -24.68
CA ARG A 122 -3.61 -9.24 -24.66
C ARG A 122 -2.81 -8.04 -24.17
N TYR A 123 -3.22 -6.83 -24.53
CA TYR A 123 -2.61 -5.60 -24.02
C TYR A 123 -2.81 -5.44 -22.51
N VAL A 124 -4.00 -5.79 -22.00
CA VAL A 124 -4.38 -5.55 -20.60
C VAL A 124 -3.96 -6.69 -19.66
N GLN A 125 -4.16 -7.95 -20.08
CA GLN A 125 -4.00 -9.17 -19.27
C GLN A 125 -2.81 -10.03 -19.71
N GLY A 126 -2.09 -9.64 -20.77
CA GLY A 126 -0.91 -10.36 -21.23
C GLY A 126 -1.20 -11.82 -21.61
N GLU A 127 -0.48 -12.74 -20.99
CA GLU A 127 -0.51 -14.17 -21.31
C GLU A 127 -1.83 -14.86 -20.93
N ASP A 128 -2.65 -14.26 -20.07
CA ASP A 128 -3.93 -14.85 -19.65
C ASP A 128 -5.10 -14.54 -20.59
N ALA A 129 -4.91 -13.67 -21.58
CA ALA A 129 -5.95 -13.24 -22.51
C ALA A 129 -6.66 -14.41 -23.20
N GLU A 130 -5.90 -15.38 -23.73
CA GLU A 130 -6.46 -16.54 -24.44
C GLU A 130 -7.30 -17.43 -23.50
N LYS A 131 -6.85 -17.64 -22.26
CA LYS A 131 -7.59 -18.42 -21.27
C LYS A 131 -8.91 -17.73 -20.90
N ILE A 132 -8.89 -16.41 -20.76
CA ILE A 132 -10.08 -15.60 -20.46
C ILE A 132 -11.08 -15.70 -21.61
N ILE A 133 -10.63 -15.58 -22.86
CA ILE A 133 -11.49 -15.72 -24.04
C ILE A 133 -12.15 -17.10 -24.08
N GLN A 134 -11.37 -18.16 -23.84
CA GLN A 134 -11.90 -19.52 -23.81
C GLN A 134 -12.91 -19.71 -22.67
N ALA A 135 -12.60 -19.24 -21.47
CA ALA A 135 -13.51 -19.31 -20.31
C ALA A 135 -14.80 -18.50 -20.52
N ALA A 136 -14.73 -17.42 -21.32
CA ALA A 136 -15.87 -16.61 -21.72
C ALA A 136 -16.68 -17.21 -22.88
N GLY A 137 -16.37 -18.43 -23.32
CA GLY A 137 -17.10 -19.13 -24.39
C GLY A 137 -16.65 -18.77 -25.80
N GLY A 138 -15.52 -18.08 -25.96
CA GLY A 138 -14.86 -17.88 -27.25
C GLY A 138 -15.60 -16.95 -28.23
N THR A 139 -16.45 -16.05 -27.73
CA THR A 139 -17.18 -15.07 -28.55
C THR A 139 -17.01 -13.67 -28.00
N SER A 140 -17.09 -12.66 -28.87
CA SER A 140 -17.08 -11.24 -28.53
C SER A 140 -18.17 -10.91 -27.50
N ALA A 141 -19.36 -11.52 -27.65
CA ALA A 141 -20.48 -11.37 -26.72
C ALA A 141 -20.17 -11.97 -25.35
N GLY A 142 -19.63 -13.18 -25.35
CA GLY A 142 -19.28 -13.91 -24.15
C GLY A 142 -18.20 -13.18 -23.36
N VAL A 143 -17.16 -12.66 -24.03
CA VAL A 143 -16.10 -11.86 -23.39
C VAL A 143 -16.67 -10.61 -22.71
N ILE A 144 -17.52 -9.83 -23.40
CA ILE A 144 -18.14 -8.64 -22.80
C ILE A 144 -18.96 -9.00 -21.55
N ALA A 145 -19.74 -10.07 -21.61
CA ALA A 145 -20.53 -10.53 -20.47
C ALA A 145 -19.61 -10.99 -19.32
N TYR A 146 -18.57 -11.77 -19.63
CA TYR A 146 -17.60 -12.29 -18.67
C TYR A 146 -16.80 -11.17 -17.99
N THR A 147 -16.40 -10.14 -18.73
CA THR A 147 -15.77 -8.94 -18.17
C THR A 147 -16.77 -8.14 -17.33
N SER A 148 -18.04 -8.04 -17.75
CA SER A 148 -19.08 -7.32 -16.98
C SER A 148 -19.44 -8.00 -15.66
N ASP A 149 -19.34 -9.32 -15.59
CA ASP A 149 -19.63 -10.11 -14.39
C ASP A 149 -18.68 -9.84 -13.23
N VAL A 150 -17.57 -9.10 -13.45
CA VAL A 150 -16.69 -8.64 -12.37
C VAL A 150 -17.26 -7.45 -11.61
N MET A 151 -18.20 -6.70 -12.19
CA MET A 151 -18.72 -5.45 -11.63
C MET A 151 -19.31 -5.58 -10.22
N PRO A 152 -20.10 -6.63 -9.89
CA PRO A 152 -20.60 -6.84 -8.53
C PRO A 152 -19.49 -7.08 -7.49
N PHE A 153 -18.32 -7.56 -7.91
CA PHE A 153 -17.21 -7.82 -6.99
C PHE A 153 -16.47 -6.56 -6.56
N TYR A 154 -16.67 -5.42 -7.22
CA TYR A 154 -16.10 -4.16 -6.76
C TYR A 154 -16.65 -3.72 -5.40
N ASP A 155 -17.88 -4.08 -5.05
CA ASP A 155 -18.42 -3.76 -3.73
C ASP A 155 -17.74 -4.63 -2.64
N VAL A 156 -17.33 -5.85 -2.99
CA VAL A 156 -16.50 -6.71 -2.12
C VAL A 156 -15.09 -6.12 -1.98
N MET A 157 -14.48 -5.69 -3.09
CA MET A 157 -13.17 -5.01 -3.08
C MET A 157 -13.23 -3.73 -2.24
N GLN A 158 -14.29 -2.94 -2.37
CA GLN A 158 -14.49 -1.73 -1.59
C GLN A 158 -14.64 -2.03 -0.09
N SER A 159 -15.33 -3.12 0.25
CA SER A 159 -15.45 -3.60 1.63
C SER A 159 -14.10 -4.04 2.20
N LEU A 160 -13.24 -4.69 1.41
CA LEU A 160 -11.86 -5.01 1.79
C LEU A 160 -11.03 -3.75 1.99
N ALA A 161 -11.11 -2.81 1.04
CA ALA A 161 -10.32 -1.59 1.01
C ALA A 161 -10.64 -0.61 2.15
N THR A 162 -11.86 -0.69 2.70
CA THR A 162 -12.30 0.16 3.82
C THR A 162 -12.30 -0.57 5.16
N ALA A 163 -11.99 -1.87 5.18
CA ALA A 163 -12.04 -2.67 6.40
C ALA A 163 -11.17 -2.05 7.50
N SER A 164 -11.72 -2.03 8.72
CA SER A 164 -10.95 -1.73 9.92
C SER A 164 -9.95 -2.87 10.19
N PRO A 165 -8.84 -2.62 10.89
CA PRO A 165 -7.88 -3.66 11.21
C PRO A 165 -8.50 -4.86 11.94
N GLN A 166 -9.50 -4.60 12.81
CA GLN A 166 -10.20 -5.65 13.55
C GLN A 166 -11.02 -6.57 12.63
N ASN A 167 -11.58 -6.01 11.55
CA ASN A 167 -12.46 -6.74 10.65
C ASN A 167 -11.73 -7.30 9.42
N LEU A 168 -10.51 -6.84 9.12
CA LEU A 168 -9.81 -7.14 7.87
C LEU A 168 -9.64 -8.64 7.63
N ALA A 169 -9.25 -9.41 8.65
CA ALA A 169 -9.07 -10.85 8.53
C ALA A 169 -10.39 -11.55 8.12
N GLY A 170 -11.49 -11.25 8.81
CA GLY A 170 -12.80 -11.85 8.53
C GLY A 170 -13.41 -11.40 7.19
N VAL A 171 -13.14 -10.17 6.74
CA VAL A 171 -13.55 -9.73 5.39
C VAL A 171 -12.70 -10.43 4.33
N THR A 172 -11.40 -10.61 4.57
CA THR A 172 -10.49 -11.32 3.66
C THR A 172 -10.87 -12.78 3.50
N GLU A 173 -11.20 -13.48 4.59
CA GLU A 173 -11.66 -14.86 4.55
C GLU A 173 -12.97 -15.02 3.76
N ARG A 174 -13.93 -14.10 3.95
CA ARG A 174 -15.18 -14.09 3.18
C ARG A 174 -14.92 -13.86 1.69
N ALA A 175 -14.00 -12.96 1.35
CA ALA A 175 -13.61 -12.73 -0.04
C ALA A 175 -12.91 -13.95 -0.65
N ALA A 176 -12.05 -14.65 0.10
CA ALA A 176 -11.40 -15.87 -0.37
C ALA A 176 -12.43 -16.97 -0.73
N LYS A 177 -13.45 -17.17 0.12
CA LYS A 177 -14.55 -18.12 -0.17
C LYS A 177 -15.34 -17.75 -1.42
N LEU A 178 -15.54 -16.45 -1.68
CA LEU A 178 -16.18 -15.97 -2.90
C LEU A 178 -15.33 -16.27 -4.15
N ILE A 179 -14.00 -16.23 -4.04
CA ILE A 179 -13.09 -16.55 -5.13
C ILE A 179 -13.07 -18.06 -5.40
N GLU A 180 -12.97 -18.90 -4.36
CA GLU A 180 -12.94 -20.37 -4.49
C GLU A 180 -14.16 -20.93 -5.23
N GLY A 181 -15.34 -20.32 -5.02
CA GLY A 181 -16.58 -20.71 -5.69
C GLY A 181 -16.79 -20.12 -7.08
N ASN A 182 -15.88 -19.30 -7.60
CA ASN A 182 -16.10 -18.51 -8.81
C ASN A 182 -15.31 -19.03 -10.02
N THR A 183 -16.00 -19.22 -11.14
CA THR A 183 -15.41 -19.66 -12.42
C THR A 183 -14.87 -18.51 -13.26
N ASN A 184 -15.08 -17.25 -12.85
CA ASN A 184 -14.56 -16.08 -13.52
C ASN A 184 -13.09 -15.82 -13.13
N LEU A 185 -12.17 -16.05 -14.07
CA LEU A 185 -10.73 -15.93 -13.86
C LEU A 185 -10.32 -14.50 -13.47
N LEU A 186 -11.01 -13.47 -13.97
CA LEU A 186 -10.73 -12.08 -13.64
C LEU A 186 -10.96 -11.79 -12.14
N VAL A 187 -11.96 -12.43 -11.54
CA VAL A 187 -12.24 -12.32 -10.09
C VAL A 187 -11.06 -12.87 -9.29
N SER A 188 -10.51 -14.02 -9.69
CA SER A 188 -9.35 -14.63 -9.01
C SER A 188 -8.05 -13.82 -9.13
N LEU A 189 -7.87 -13.07 -10.23
CA LEU A 189 -6.68 -12.27 -10.47
C LEU A 189 -6.69 -10.95 -9.68
N ILE A 190 -7.86 -10.31 -9.55
CA ILE A 190 -7.94 -8.93 -9.04
C ILE A 190 -8.18 -8.91 -7.52
N LEU A 191 -9.12 -9.71 -6.99
CA LEU A 191 -9.56 -9.58 -5.59
C LEU A 191 -8.49 -9.85 -4.52
N PRO A 192 -7.61 -10.88 -4.62
CA PRO A 192 -6.68 -11.22 -3.54
C PRO A 192 -5.74 -10.08 -3.12
N ASN A 193 -5.43 -9.17 -4.03
CA ASN A 193 -4.47 -8.10 -3.80
C ASN A 193 -5.01 -6.98 -2.90
N VAL A 194 -6.33 -6.81 -2.82
CA VAL A 194 -6.95 -5.67 -2.12
C VAL A 194 -6.81 -5.78 -0.60
N GLY A 195 -7.09 -6.95 -0.03
CA GLY A 195 -6.94 -7.18 1.41
C GLY A 195 -5.49 -7.02 1.87
N SER A 196 -4.55 -7.58 1.10
CA SER A 196 -3.12 -7.43 1.34
C SER A 196 -2.66 -5.97 1.27
N ALA A 197 -3.13 -5.22 0.27
CA ALA A 197 -2.82 -3.80 0.12
C ALA A 197 -3.38 -2.99 1.31
N ARG A 198 -4.61 -3.28 1.75
CA ARG A 198 -5.21 -2.62 2.92
C ARG A 198 -4.43 -2.90 4.20
N GLY A 199 -4.00 -4.15 4.42
CA GLY A 199 -3.13 -4.49 5.55
C GLY A 199 -1.84 -3.68 5.55
N ARG A 200 -1.14 -3.63 4.41
CA ARG A 200 0.10 -2.83 4.25
C ARG A 200 -0.13 -1.34 4.47
N GLU A 201 -1.24 -0.80 3.99
CA GLU A 201 -1.62 0.60 4.22
C GLU A 201 -1.76 0.92 5.71
N VAL A 202 -2.50 0.10 6.46
CA VAL A 202 -2.70 0.25 7.90
C VAL A 202 -1.37 0.17 8.67
N GLU A 203 -0.54 -0.81 8.33
CA GLU A 203 0.79 -0.98 8.93
C GLU A 203 1.68 0.24 8.66
N THR A 204 1.66 0.75 7.42
CA THR A 204 2.46 1.92 7.02
C THR A 204 2.03 3.18 7.77
N LEU A 205 0.73 3.43 7.88
CA LEU A 205 0.18 4.55 8.66
C LEU A 205 0.59 4.46 10.14
N THR A 206 0.59 3.25 10.70
CA THR A 206 1.05 3.00 12.07
C THR A 206 2.53 3.32 12.23
N ARG A 207 3.37 2.89 11.29
CA ARG A 207 4.82 3.17 11.30
C ARG A 207 5.12 4.66 11.21
N LEU A 208 4.38 5.42 10.41
CA LEU A 208 4.53 6.88 10.35
C LEU A 208 4.17 7.54 11.68
N ALA A 209 3.09 7.09 12.33
CA ALA A 209 2.72 7.56 13.66
C ALA A 209 3.78 7.19 14.72
N MET A 210 4.38 5.98 14.63
CA MET A 210 5.50 5.58 15.48
C MET A 210 6.75 6.43 15.24
N LEU A 211 7.08 6.79 14.00
CA LEU A 211 8.18 7.70 13.72
C LEU A 211 7.96 9.06 14.41
N ARG A 212 6.75 9.63 14.27
CA ARG A 212 6.39 10.87 14.96
C ARG A 212 6.53 10.74 16.48
N ALA A 213 6.06 9.62 17.04
CA ALA A 213 6.16 9.33 18.47
C ALA A 213 7.61 9.18 18.94
N ALA A 214 8.46 8.52 18.16
CA ALA A 214 9.89 8.35 18.44
C ALA A 214 10.64 9.69 18.40
N VAL A 215 10.33 10.57 17.45
CA VAL A 215 10.90 11.93 17.40
C VAL A 215 10.44 12.76 18.59
N ALA A 216 9.15 12.70 18.95
CA ALA A 216 8.65 13.37 20.15
C ALA A 216 9.31 12.84 21.43
N TYR A 217 9.52 11.52 21.51
CA TYR A 217 10.26 10.88 22.60
C TYR A 217 11.71 11.38 22.69
N ARG A 218 12.42 11.48 21.57
CA ARG A 218 13.79 11.99 21.51
C ARG A 218 13.91 13.43 22.02
N GLN A 219 12.88 14.25 21.82
CA GLN A 219 12.87 15.66 22.21
C GLN A 219 12.44 15.89 23.67
N ARG A 220 11.46 15.13 24.16
CA ARG A 220 10.78 15.42 25.45
C ARG A 220 10.66 14.20 26.36
N GLY A 221 11.37 13.12 26.06
CA GLY A 221 11.27 11.86 26.80
C GLY A 221 9.85 11.29 26.78
N ILE A 222 9.47 10.62 27.86
CA ILE A 222 8.16 9.94 27.99
C ILE A 222 6.98 10.89 27.81
N ALA A 223 7.09 12.15 28.24
CA ALA A 223 6.05 13.15 28.01
C ALA A 223 5.84 13.41 26.51
N GLY A 224 6.91 13.40 25.72
CA GLY A 224 6.85 13.47 24.27
C GLY A 224 6.19 12.25 23.63
N LEU A 225 6.59 11.05 24.05
CA LEU A 225 5.96 9.80 23.58
C LEU A 225 4.44 9.81 23.84
N ASN A 226 4.03 10.14 25.05
CA ASN A 226 2.63 10.15 25.46
C ASN A 226 1.78 11.22 24.75
N SER A 227 2.41 12.20 24.10
CA SER A 227 1.71 13.22 23.31
C SER A 227 1.22 12.71 21.95
N VAL A 228 1.71 11.55 21.49
CA VAL A 228 1.31 10.93 20.22
C VAL A 228 0.51 9.66 20.52
N ARG A 229 -0.73 9.62 20.04
CA ARG A 229 -1.62 8.45 20.20
C ARG A 229 -1.28 7.36 19.20
N ASP A 230 -1.42 6.11 19.63
CA ASP A 230 -1.49 4.96 18.73
C ASP A 230 -2.79 5.05 17.92
N PRO A 231 -2.75 5.12 16.57
CA PRO A 231 -3.96 5.21 15.74
C PRO A 231 -4.97 4.08 15.96
N PHE A 232 -4.51 2.94 16.50
CA PHE A 232 -5.33 1.73 16.69
C PHE A 232 -5.44 1.30 18.16
N GLY A 233 -5.05 2.18 19.09
CA GLY A 233 -5.18 1.96 20.52
C GLY A 233 -5.88 3.13 21.23
N GLU A 234 -6.24 2.90 22.50
CA GLU A 234 -6.86 3.92 23.36
C GLU A 234 -5.83 4.88 24.01
N GLY A 235 -4.54 4.70 23.73
CA GLY A 235 -3.44 5.38 24.42
C GLY A 235 -2.19 5.54 23.55
N PRO A 236 -1.04 5.89 24.14
CA PRO A 236 0.21 5.99 23.41
C PRO A 236 0.76 4.62 23.02
N PHE A 237 1.80 4.61 22.19
CA PHE A 237 2.56 3.40 21.89
C PHE A 237 3.25 2.83 23.14
N GLU A 238 3.34 1.51 23.22
CA GLU A 238 4.15 0.86 24.25
C GLU A 238 5.64 0.99 23.90
N LEU A 239 6.45 1.44 24.86
CA LEU A 239 7.90 1.58 24.70
C LEU A 239 8.61 0.39 25.36
N ARG A 240 9.40 -0.34 24.57
CA ARG A 240 10.29 -1.40 25.07
C ARG A 240 11.74 -1.01 24.84
N ARG A 241 12.54 -0.95 25.90
CA ARG A 241 14.00 -0.80 25.77
C ARG A 241 14.60 -2.12 25.32
N MET A 242 15.51 -2.05 24.36
CA MET A 242 16.28 -3.22 23.95
C MET A 242 17.58 -3.24 24.76
N GLU A 243 17.85 -4.37 25.41
CA GLU A 243 19.15 -4.60 26.04
C GLU A 243 20.23 -4.80 24.97
N SER A 244 21.49 -4.60 25.33
CA SER A 244 22.64 -4.71 24.42
C SER A 244 22.79 -6.15 23.92
N ASP A 245 22.25 -6.44 22.74
CA ASP A 245 22.58 -7.64 21.98
C ASP A 245 23.16 -7.26 20.61
N ALA A 246 23.38 -8.26 19.76
CA ALA A 246 23.96 -8.10 18.43
C ALA A 246 23.19 -7.10 17.51
N ALA A 247 22.03 -6.56 17.90
CA ALA A 247 21.29 -5.53 17.18
C ALA A 247 21.66 -4.08 17.56
N GLY A 248 22.34 -3.87 18.69
CA GLY A 248 22.75 -2.57 19.25
C GLY A 248 21.76 -1.99 20.27
N HIS A 249 22.13 -0.87 20.93
CA HIS A 249 21.24 -0.19 21.87
C HIS A 249 20.12 0.56 21.16
N GLY A 250 18.91 0.53 21.70
CA GLY A 250 17.78 1.29 21.16
C GLY A 250 16.48 1.09 21.91
N PHE A 251 15.39 1.37 21.22
CA PHE A 251 14.04 1.11 21.72
C PHE A 251 13.12 0.68 20.59
N GLU A 252 12.04 0.04 21.00
CA GLU A 252 10.98 -0.43 20.14
C GLU A 252 9.68 0.24 20.57
N LEU A 253 8.90 0.68 19.59
CA LEU A 253 7.52 1.09 19.78
C LEU A 253 6.59 0.01 19.29
N GLN A 254 5.61 -0.37 20.13
CA GLN A 254 4.59 -1.34 19.80
C GLN A 254 3.21 -0.69 19.77
N SER A 255 2.45 -1.02 18.73
CA SER A 255 1.04 -0.65 18.55
C SER A 255 0.15 -1.82 18.92
N LYS A 256 -1.06 -1.50 19.39
CA LYS A 256 -2.14 -2.47 19.56
C LYS A 256 -2.53 -3.17 18.26
N LEU A 257 -2.15 -2.63 17.10
CA LEU A 257 -2.25 -3.28 15.80
C LEU A 257 -1.64 -4.69 15.81
N GLY A 258 -0.54 -4.91 16.54
CA GLY A 258 0.11 -6.22 16.69
C GLY A 258 -0.81 -7.30 17.25
N ARG A 259 -1.78 -6.92 18.11
CA ARG A 259 -2.76 -7.83 18.71
C ARG A 259 -3.81 -8.32 17.70
N LEU A 260 -3.87 -7.68 16.52
CA LEU A 260 -4.79 -7.99 15.44
C LEU A 260 -4.12 -8.82 14.33
N GLY A 261 -2.89 -9.31 14.56
CA GLY A 261 -2.16 -10.14 13.58
C GLY A 261 -1.49 -9.36 12.46
N LEU A 262 -1.38 -8.03 12.58
CA LEU A 262 -0.69 -7.15 11.64
C LEU A 262 0.62 -6.63 12.25
N ASN A 263 1.55 -6.16 11.42
CA ASN A 263 2.84 -5.65 11.89
C ASN A 263 2.66 -4.33 12.66
N GLY A 264 2.72 -4.41 13.98
CA GLY A 264 2.57 -3.27 14.89
C GLY A 264 3.85 -2.90 15.64
N VAL A 265 5.04 -3.09 15.04
CA VAL A 265 6.32 -2.90 15.73
C VAL A 265 7.30 -2.09 14.88
N GLN A 266 7.93 -1.07 15.47
CA GLN A 266 9.02 -0.32 14.86
C GLN A 266 10.19 -0.13 15.83
N MET A 267 11.39 -0.46 15.36
CA MET A 267 12.64 -0.31 16.10
C MET A 267 13.33 1.01 15.73
N PHE A 268 13.97 1.63 16.73
CA PHE A 268 14.81 2.83 16.61
C PHE A 268 16.14 2.60 17.32
N LYS A 269 17.26 2.65 16.58
CA LYS A 269 18.60 2.43 17.12
C LYS A 269 19.18 3.71 17.71
N GLU A 270 19.69 3.64 18.94
CA GLU A 270 20.30 4.77 19.65
C GLU A 270 21.82 4.72 19.73
N GLN A 271 22.44 3.56 19.47
CA GLN A 271 23.90 3.44 19.29
C GLN A 271 24.23 2.38 18.21
N PRO A 272 25.37 2.50 17.50
CA PRO A 272 25.86 1.43 16.65
C PRO A 272 26.32 0.22 17.49
N ILE A 273 26.31 -0.97 16.90
CA ILE A 273 26.94 -2.16 17.48
C ILE A 273 28.45 -1.87 17.55
N ALA A 274 29.04 -1.93 18.74
CA ALA A 274 30.50 -1.92 18.88
C ALA A 274 31.02 -3.25 18.33
N HIS A 275 31.81 -3.20 17.25
CA HIS A 275 32.58 -4.34 16.75
C HIS A 275 33.94 -4.39 17.42
#